data_AF-A0AAW4U6F9-F1
#
_entry.id   AF-A0AAW4U6F9-F1
#
_cell.length_a   1.000
_cell.length_b   1.000
_cell.length_c   1.000
_cell.angle_alpha   90.00
_cell.angle_beta   90.00
_cell.angle_gamma   90.00
#
_symmetry.space_group_name_H-M   'P 1'
#
loop_
_entity.id
_entity.type
_entity.pdbx_description
1 polymer ?
#
loop_
_entity_poly.entity_id
_entity_poly.type
_entity_poly.pdbx_seq_one_letter_code
_entity_poly.pdbx_strand_id
1 'polypeptide(L)' 'MLEIIKQRAFEAKCAYKKGLITRAEAKTDIEPYIKLFNNKSIEIAKKYNIKPKKITFAGFIR' A
#
# COMPACT_ATOMS: atom_id res chain seq x y z
N MET A 1 12.71 8.59 -1.20
CA MET A 1 12.36 7.22 -1.65
C MET A 1 10.96 6.79 -1.22
N LEU A 2 10.63 6.78 0.08
CA LEU A 2 9.28 6.40 0.57
C LEU A 2 8.14 7.27 0.03
N GLU A 3 8.38 8.57 -0.14
CA GLU A 3 7.38 9.52 -0.64
C GLU A 3 6.99 9.23 -2.09
N ILE A 4 7.95 8.84 -2.94
CA ILE A 4 7.70 8.51 -4.35
C ILE A 4 6.82 7.26 -4.46
N ILE A 5 7.09 6.23 -3.64
CA ILE A 5 6.30 4.98 -3.64
C ILE A 5 4.88 5.26 -3.12
N LYS A 6 4.75 6.13 -2.11
CA LYS A 6 3.45 6.56 -1.59
C LYS A 6 2.67 7.35 -2.64
N GLN A 7 3.33 8.27 -3.35
CA GLN A 7 2.73 9.08 -4.41
C GLN A 7 2.18 8.17 -5.51
N ARG A 8 3.01 7.25 -6.03
CA ARG A 8 2.61 6.29 -7.07
C ARG A 8 1.43 5.42 -6.66
N ALA A 9 1.43 4.91 -5.42
CA ALA A 9 0.30 4.13 -4.93
C ALA A 9 -0.99 4.96 -4.86
N PHE A 10 -0.90 6.25 -4.52
CA PHE A 10 -2.03 7.16 -4.47
C PHE A 10 -2.54 7.53 -5.87
N GLU A 11 -1.62 7.76 -6.81
CA GLU A 11 -1.91 8.00 -8.22
C GLU A 11 -2.60 6.78 -8.84
N ALA A 12 -2.08 5.57 -8.61
CA ALA A 12 -2.69 4.31 -9.04
C ALA A 12 -4.08 4.11 -8.42
N LYS A 13 -4.28 4.41 -7.13
CA LYS A 13 -5.61 4.39 -6.50
C LYS A 13 -6.58 5.35 -7.19
N CYS A 14 -6.12 6.57 -7.47
CA CYS A 14 -6.91 7.59 -8.13
C CYS A 14 -7.28 7.18 -9.56
N ALA A 15 -6.31 6.68 -10.32
CA ALA A 15 -6.51 6.16 -11.67
C ALA A 15 -7.47 4.96 -11.71
N TYR A 16 -7.36 4.03 -10.75
CA TYR A 16 -8.27 2.91 -10.63
C TYR A 16 -9.70 3.35 -10.30
N LYS A 17 -9.87 4.31 -9.37
CA LYS A 17 -11.20 4.89 -9.06
C LYS A 17 -11.81 5.64 -10.24
N LYS A 18 -10.98 6.23 -11.10
CA LYS A 18 -11.41 6.88 -12.35
C LYS A 18 -11.66 5.90 -13.51
N GLY A 19 -11.38 4.61 -13.33
CA GLY A 19 -11.51 3.60 -14.39
C GLY A 19 -10.44 3.70 -15.48
N LEU A 20 -9.33 4.41 -15.23
CA LEU A 20 -8.25 4.63 -16.21
C LEU A 20 -7.27 3.45 -16.30
N ILE A 21 -7.15 2.66 -15.24
CA ILE A 21 -6.28 1.50 -15.18
C ILE A 21 -7.04 0.27 -14.68
N THR A 22 -6.57 -0.90 -15.09
CA THR A 22 -7.15 -2.17 -14.63
C THR A 22 -6.72 -2.49 -13.20
N ARG A 23 -7.45 -3.41 -12.56
CA ARG A 23 -7.10 -3.91 -11.22
C ARG A 23 -5.69 -4.53 -11.18
N ALA A 24 -5.25 -5.15 -12.27
CA ALA A 24 -3.93 -5.77 -12.36
C ALA A 24 -2.82 -4.72 -12.34
N GLU A 25 -2.96 -3.66 -13.13
CA GLU A 25 -2.00 -2.54 -13.17
C GLU A 25 -1.96 -1.81 -11.84
N ALA A 26 -3.13 -1.47 -11.27
CA ALA A 26 -3.20 -0.85 -9.96
C ALA A 26 -2.51 -1.69 -8.88
N LYS A 27 -2.61 -3.02 -8.96
CA LYS A 27 -1.96 -3.93 -8.02
C LYS A 27 -0.44 -3.87 -8.15
N THR A 28 0.10 -3.87 -9.36
CA THR A 28 1.55 -3.78 -9.60
C THR A 28 2.16 -2.52 -8.96
N ASP A 29 1.49 -1.37 -9.06
CA ASP A 29 1.98 -0.11 -8.49
C ASP A 29 1.77 0.01 -6.98
N ILE A 30 0.66 -0.52 -6.44
CA ILE A 30 0.30 -0.38 -5.02
C ILE A 30 0.96 -1.45 -4.13
N GLU A 31 1.20 -2.65 -4.65
CA GLU A 31 1.80 -3.78 -3.92
C GLU A 31 3.17 -3.47 -3.27
N PRO A 32 4.14 -2.79 -3.93
CA PRO A 32 5.40 -2.42 -3.29
C PRO A 32 5.18 -1.49 -2.09
N TYR A 33 4.23 -0.56 -2.15
CA TYR A 33 3.88 0.31 -1.02
C TYR A 33 3.31 -0.50 0.15
N ILE A 34 2.38 -1.41 -0.12
CA ILE A 34 1.75 -2.26 0.89
C ILE A 34 2.78 -3.15 1.59
N LYS A 35 3.69 -3.76 0.83
CA LYS A 35 4.75 -4.63 1.38
C LYS A 35 5.67 -3.83 2.31
N LEU A 36 6.08 -2.64 1.87
CA LEU A 36 6.94 -1.76 2.66
C LEU A 36 6.26 -1.28 3.95
N PHE A 37 4.99 -0.89 3.87
CA PHE A 37 4.19 -0.48 5.03
C PHE A 37 4.02 -1.63 6.03
N ASN A 38 3.65 -2.82 5.54
CA ASN A 38 3.44 -4.00 6.38
C ASN A 38 4.73 -4.45 7.06
N ASN A 39 5.87 -4.41 6.37
CA ASN A 39 7.17 -4.70 6.97
C ASN A 39 7.50 -3.74 8.11
N LYS A 40 7.38 -2.41 7.88
CA LYS A 40 7.58 -1.42 8.95
C LYS A 40 6.63 -1.62 10.12
N SER A 41 5.37 -1.93 9.84
CA SER A 41 4.36 -2.20 10.87
C SER A 41 4.75 -3.42 11.74
N ILE A 42 5.31 -4.47 11.13
CA ILE A 42 5.83 -5.64 11.85
C ILE A 42 7.04 -5.28 12.71
N GLU A 43 7.98 -4.48 12.19
CA GLU A 43 9.17 -4.05 12.94
C GLU A 43 8.78 -3.24 14.19
N ILE A 44 7.87 -2.28 14.04
CA ILE A 44 7.35 -1.47 15.15
C ILE A 44 6.59 -2.36 16.13
N ALA A 45 5.75 -3.25 15.64
CA ALA A 45 4.97 -4.16 16.47
C ALA A 45 5.86 -5.06 17.35
N LYS A 46 6.96 -5.58 16.79
CA LYS A 46 7.97 -6.32 17.55
C LYS A 46 8.63 -5.46 18.63
N LYS A 47 8.99 -4.20 18.29
CA LYS A 47 9.62 -3.27 19.24
C LYS A 47 8.74 -2.96 20.45
N TYR A 48 7.43 -2.82 20.25
CA TYR A 48 6.49 -2.42 21.31
C TYR A 48 5.63 -3.59 21.85
N ASN A 49 5.92 -4.83 21.43
CA ASN A 49 5.16 -6.03 21.78
C ASN A 49 3.63 -5.90 21.54
N ILE A 50 3.26 -5.24 20.44
CA ILE A 50 1.85 -5.03 20.03
C ILE A 50 1.52 -5.85 18.79
N LYS A 51 0.24 -6.02 18.48
CA LYS A 51 -0.19 -6.64 17.22
C LYS A 51 0.06 -5.70 16.03
N PRO A 52 0.75 -6.16 14.96
CA PRO A 52 1.00 -5.33 13.78
C PRO A 52 -0.29 -5.03 13.01
N LYS A 53 -0.49 -3.75 12.67
CA LYS A 53 -1.58 -3.33 11.78
C LYS A 53 -1.13 -3.47 10.33
N LYS A 54 -1.67 -4.46 9.62
CA LYS A 54 -1.39 -4.69 8.21
C LYS A 54 -2.47 -4.05 7.33
N ILE A 55 -2.09 -3.60 6.15
CA ILE A 55 -3.00 -3.16 5.10
C ILE A 55 -3.01 -4.16 3.95
N THR A 56 -4.15 -4.27 3.28
CA THR A 56 -4.34 -5.09 2.08
C THR A 56 -4.71 -4.20 0.90
N PHE A 57 -4.52 -4.70 -0.33
CA PHE A 57 -4.87 -3.97 -1.54
C PHE A 57 -6.34 -3.53 -1.56
N ALA A 58 -7.24 -4.45 -1.20
CA ALA A 58 -8.67 -4.14 -1.12
C ALA A 58 -8.97 -3.06 -0.07
N GLY A 59 -8.30 -3.09 1.09
CA GLY A 59 -8.44 -2.07 2.12
C GLY A 59 -7.85 -0.71 1.71
N PHE A 60 -6.79 -0.72 0.91
CA PHE A 60 -6.14 0.51 0.43
C PHE A 60 -6.97 1.21 -0.64
N ILE A 61 -7.65 0.45 -1.51
CA ILE A 61 -8.41 1.00 -2.62
C ILE A 61 -9.81 1.48 -2.25
N ARG A 62 -10.41 0.89 -1.20
CA ARG A 62 -11.66 1.38 -0.61
C ARG A 62 -11.54 2.88 -0.33
#